data_AF-A0A1C6I9Q9-F1
#
_entry.id   AF-A0A1C6I9Q9-F1
#
_cell.length_a   1.000
_cell.length_b   1.000
_cell.length_c   1.000
_cell.angle_alpha   90.00
_cell.angle_beta   90.00
_cell.angle_gamma   90.00
#
_symmetry.space_group_name_H-M   'P 1'
#
loop_
_entity.id
_entity.type
_entity.pdbx_description
1 polymer ?
#
loop_
_entity_poly.entity_id
_entity_poly.type
_entity_poly.pdbx_seq_one_letter_code
_entity_poly.pdbx_strand_id
1 'polypeptide(L)' 'MRAAEITSYAATKINKNEPVSLEVLMRICQVFHCDIGDICEVILDED' A
#
# COMPACT_ATOMS: atom_id res chain seq x y z
N MET A 1 9.07 -6.43 -6.93
CA MET A 1 7.64 -6.25 -7.31
C MET A 1 6.91 -7.55 -7.66
N ARG A 2 7.58 -8.69 -7.93
CA ARG A 2 6.87 -9.97 -8.15
C ARG A 2 6.20 -10.53 -6.88
N ALA A 3 6.73 -10.23 -5.69
CA ALA A 3 6.27 -10.85 -4.46
C ALA A 3 4.80 -10.54 -4.10
N ALA A 4 4.35 -9.29 -4.29
CA ALA A 4 2.98 -8.89 -3.96
C ALA A 4 2.00 -9.02 -5.15
N GLU A 5 2.45 -9.49 -6.32
CA GLU A 5 1.65 -9.58 -7.55
C GLU A 5 0.87 -8.29 -7.88
N ILE A 6 1.42 -7.12 -7.56
CA ILE A 6 0.79 -5.84 -7.86
C ILE A 6 1.11 -5.41 -9.29
N THR A 7 0.17 -4.73 -9.94
CA THR A 7 0.36 -4.23 -11.31
C THR A 7 1.41 -3.12 -11.35
N SER A 8 2.06 -2.92 -12.50
CA SER A 8 3.01 -1.81 -12.70
C SER A 8 2.35 -0.45 -12.45
N TYR A 9 1.06 -0.33 -12.73
CA TYR A 9 0.26 0.86 -12.43
C TYR A 9 0.14 1.12 -10.93
N ALA A 10 -0.22 0.10 -10.14
CA ALA A 10 -0.28 0.20 -8.69
C ALA A 10 1.09 0.55 -8.08
N ALA A 11 2.16 -0.09 -8.57
CA ALA A 11 3.53 0.22 -8.15
C ALA A 11 3.95 1.67 -8.47
N THR A 12 3.50 2.21 -9.61
CA THR A 12 3.76 3.60 -10.00
C THR A 12 3.05 4.57 -9.06
N LYS A 13 1.80 4.29 -8.70
CA LYS A 13 1.05 5.10 -7.73
C LYS A 13 1.73 5.15 -6.36
N ILE A 14 2.14 3.99 -5.84
CA ILE A 14 2.89 3.91 -4.57
C ILE A 14 4.15 4.78 -4.64
N ASN A 15 4.92 4.72 -5.73
CA ASN A 15 6.13 5.54 -5.90
C ASN A 15 5.87 7.05 -5.92
N LYS A 16 4.67 7.46 -6.33
CA LYS A 16 4.25 8.86 -6.42
C LYS A 16 3.46 9.34 -5.18
N ASN A 17 3.36 8.52 -4.13
CA ASN A 17 2.51 8.77 -2.98
C ASN A 17 1.03 9.00 -3.36
N GLU A 18 0.55 8.31 -4.40
CA GLU A 18 -0.84 8.39 -4.85
C GLU A 18 -1.72 7.30 -4.21
N PRO A 19 -3.04 7.53 -4.03
CA PRO A 19 -3.96 6.54 -3.49
C PRO A 19 -4.06 5.26 -4.33
N VAL A 20 -4.06 4.12 -3.63
CA VAL A 20 -4.26 2.76 -4.18
C VAL A 20 -5.49 2.09 -3.58
N SER A 21 -5.93 0.96 -4.15
CA SER A 21 -7.02 0.17 -3.55
C SER A 21 -6.54 -0.55 -2.29
N LEU A 22 -7.46 -0.86 -1.37
CA LEU A 22 -7.16 -1.65 -0.17
C LEU A 22 -6.60 -3.04 -0.50
N GLU A 23 -7.02 -3.64 -1.63
CA GLU A 23 -6.48 -4.93 -2.09
C GLU A 23 -4.96 -4.88 -2.32
N VAL A 24 -4.44 -3.77 -2.82
CA VAL A 24 -2.98 -3.57 -3.00
C VAL A 24 -2.29 -3.60 -1.63
N LEU A 25 -2.86 -2.94 -0.62
CA LEU A 25 -2.33 -2.94 0.74
C LEU A 25 -2.39 -4.34 1.38
N MET A 26 -3.49 -5.07 1.18
CA MET A 26 -3.63 -6.46 1.67
C MET A 26 -2.58 -7.40 1.08
N ARG A 27 -2.29 -7.29 -0.23
CA ARG A 27 -1.24 -8.10 -0.87
C ARG A 27 0.16 -7.77 -0.34
N ILE A 28 0.42 -6.51 -0.02
CA ILE A 28 1.68 -6.09 0.63
C ILE A 28 1.78 -6.72 2.04
N CYS A 29 0.71 -6.64 2.83
CA CYS A 29 0.63 -7.25 4.16
C CYS A 29 0.91 -8.76 4.13
N GLN A 30 0.34 -9.49 3.17
CA GLN A 30 0.56 -10.93 3.00
C GLN A 30 2.03 -11.29 2.72
N VAL A 31 2.75 -10.45 1.95
CA VAL A 31 4.16 -10.67 1.63
C VAL A 31 5.06 -10.42 2.83
N PHE A 32 4.76 -9.38 3.60
CA PHE A 32 5.58 -8.98 4.75
C PHE A 32 5.15 -9.63 6.06
N HIS A 33 4.05 -10.40 6.05
CA HIS A 33 3.45 -10.99 7.25
C HIS A 33 3.18 -9.93 8.33
N CYS A 34 2.62 -8.78 7.92
CA CYS A 34 2.30 -7.65 8.78
C CYS A 34 0.82 -7.27 8.68
N ASP A 35 0.35 -6.41 9.58
CA ASP A 35 -0.98 -5.82 9.53
C ASP A 35 -0.99 -4.53 8.71
N ILE A 36 -2.16 -4.07 8.29
CA ILE A 36 -2.29 -2.84 7.48
C ILE A 36 -1.82 -1.59 8.23
N GLY A 37 -1.97 -1.57 9.55
CA GLY A 37 -1.52 -0.47 10.41
C GLY A 37 0.00 -0.34 10.49
N ASP A 38 0.76 -1.37 10.10
CA ASP A 38 2.22 -1.32 10.07
C ASP A 38 2.76 -0.54 8.85
N ILE A 39 1.93 -0.34 7.81
CA ILE A 39 2.33 0.25 6.52
C ILE A 39 1.50 1.47 6.10
N CYS A 40 0.43 1.79 6.81
CA CYS A 40 -0.50 2.86 6.45
C CYS A 40 -1.11 3.49 7.70
N GLU A 41 -1.10 4.81 7.76
CA GLU A 41 -1.74 5.61 8.80
C GLU A 41 -2.50 6.77 8.13
N VAL A 42 -3.68 7.10 8.65
CA VAL A 42 -4.43 8.29 8.22
C VAL A 42 -3.95 9.47 9.07
N ILE A 43 -3.25 10.40 8.44
CA ILE A 43 -2.90 11.69 9.07
C ILE A 43 -4.05 12.65 8.80
N LEU A 44 -4.67 13.12 9.88
CA LEU A 44 -5.67 14.18 9.81
C LEU A 44 -4.93 15.52 9.80
N ASP A 45 -5.32 16.44 8.92
CA ASP A 45 -4.88 17.83 9.03
C ASP A 45 -5.46 18.41 10.33
N GLU A 46 -4.59 18.78 11.26
CA GLU A 46 -4.98 19.54 12.45
C GLU A 46 -5.22 21.00 11.99
N ASP A 47 -6.46 21.49 12.12
CA ASP A 47 -6.78 22.91 11.91
C ASP A 47 -5.98 23.84 12.85
#